data_AF-A0A922MQ11-F1
#
_entry.id   AF-A0A922MQ11-F1
#
_cell.length_a   1.000
_cell.length_b   1.000
_cell.length_c   1.000
_cell.angle_alpha   90.00
_cell.angle_beta   90.00
_cell.angle_gamma   90.00
#
_symmetry.space_group_name_H-M   'P 1'
#
loop_
_entity.id
_entity.type
_entity.pdbx_description
1 polymer ?
#
loop_
_entity_poly.entity_id
_entity_poly.type
_entity_poly.pdbx_seq_one_letter_code
_entity_poly.pdbx_strand_id
1 'polypeptide(L)'
;MPLIDINNPETIKFLVETYEKTARLRMKWNTIHADKLNLAATLQREEKGYQDIDVTKAIMELGMPEVTRGNINDARNRRLKHILDCKHVPGIDSLKKGHSIVDVELGNPKDDPKLARSDTDLSIDPVMRPVDPEQRKIIYKGRPYFGREVYLNKRCKAQLPEDRYYFAETSSWMYGWRLKDSSLKTTGPQHGRVWRLAREVSHSGPAPDPIHYQIPRKDAGKCT
;
A
#
# COMPACT_ATOMS: atom_id res chain seq x y z
N MET A 1 -4.88 -7.85 4.42
CA MET A 1 -5.55 -9.17 4.46
C MET A 1 -6.10 -9.37 5.85
N PRO A 2 -7.38 -9.75 6.02
CA PRO A 2 -7.90 -10.08 7.34
C PRO A 2 -7.11 -11.26 7.94
N LEU A 3 -6.87 -11.21 9.24
CA LEU A 3 -6.24 -12.30 9.97
C LEU A 3 -7.19 -13.50 9.97
N ILE A 4 -6.72 -14.64 9.46
CA ILE A 4 -7.50 -15.89 9.48
C ILE A 4 -7.61 -16.33 10.93
N ASP A 5 -8.83 -16.53 11.42
CA ASP A 5 -9.06 -17.06 12.76
C ASP A 5 -8.72 -18.56 12.78
N ILE A 6 -7.58 -18.90 13.36
CA ILE A 6 -7.03 -20.25 13.43
C ILE A 6 -7.78 -21.10 14.48
N ASN A 7 -8.54 -20.48 15.38
CA ASN A 7 -9.26 -21.20 16.44
C ASN A 7 -10.67 -21.63 16.03
N ASN A 8 -11.18 -21.16 14.89
CA ASN A 8 -12.47 -21.60 14.38
C ASN A 8 -12.36 -23.04 13.81
N PRO A 9 -13.17 -24.00 14.28
CA PRO A 9 -13.09 -25.38 13.79
C PRO A 9 -13.38 -25.51 12.28
N GLU A 10 -14.19 -24.63 11.70
CA GLU A 10 -14.50 -24.65 10.27
C GLU A 10 -13.31 -24.24 9.40
N THR A 11 -12.53 -23.24 9.84
CA THR A 11 -11.33 -22.79 9.12
C THR A 11 -10.25 -23.86 9.19
N ILE A 12 -10.07 -24.51 10.34
CA ILE A 12 -9.16 -25.66 10.50
C ILE A 12 -9.56 -26.78 9.54
N LYS A 13 -10.84 -27.16 9.50
CA LYS A 13 -11.34 -28.21 8.61
C LYS A 13 -11.08 -27.89 7.14
N PHE A 14 -11.36 -26.67 6.71
CA PHE A 14 -11.09 -26.22 5.34
C PHE A 14 -9.59 -26.28 4.98
N LEU A 15 -8.71 -25.85 5.88
CA LEU A 15 -7.26 -25.89 5.66
C LEU A 15 -6.75 -27.34 5.54
N VAL A 16 -7.27 -28.26 6.36
CA VAL A 16 -6.95 -29.68 6.27
C VAL A 16 -7.42 -30.27 4.95
N GLU A 17 -8.67 -30.01 4.54
CA GLU A 17 -9.23 -30.51 3.28
C GLU A 17 -8.46 -29.99 2.05
N THR A 18 -8.10 -28.71 2.04
CA THR A 18 -7.31 -28.12 0.95
C THR A 18 -5.90 -28.71 0.90
N TYR A 19 -5.25 -28.89 2.06
CA TYR A 19 -3.97 -29.56 2.14
C TYR A 19 -4.04 -30.99 1.59
N GLU A 20 -5.01 -31.80 2.04
CA GLU A 20 -5.20 -33.16 1.54
C GLU A 20 -5.46 -33.20 0.02
N LYS A 21 -6.28 -32.29 -0.49
CA LYS A 21 -6.56 -32.20 -1.93
C LYS A 21 -5.29 -31.91 -2.72
N THR A 22 -4.47 -30.96 -2.28
CA THR A 22 -3.19 -30.66 -2.94
C THR A 22 -2.19 -31.80 -2.82
N ALA A 23 -2.14 -32.48 -1.67
CA ALA A 23 -1.30 -33.66 -1.46
C ALA A 23 -1.69 -34.81 -2.39
N ARG A 24 -2.99 -35.10 -2.54
CA ARG A 24 -3.50 -36.10 -3.49
C ARG A 24 -3.16 -35.74 -4.93
N LEU A 25 -3.30 -34.47 -5.33
CA LEU A 25 -2.94 -34.03 -6.68
C LEU A 25 -1.44 -34.20 -6.94
N ARG A 26 -0.58 -33.87 -5.96
CA ARG A 26 0.87 -34.08 -6.06
C ARG A 26 1.23 -35.57 -6.16
N MET A 27 0.63 -36.41 -5.32
CA MET A 27 0.84 -37.86 -5.38
C MET A 27 0.36 -38.45 -6.72
N LYS A 28 -0.79 -38.00 -7.21
CA LYS A 28 -1.30 -38.39 -8.53
C LYS A 28 -0.36 -37.96 -9.65
N TRP A 29 0.18 -36.75 -9.57
CA TRP A 29 1.15 -36.28 -10.56
C TRP A 29 2.45 -37.08 -10.51
N ASN A 30 2.99 -37.32 -9.30
CA ASN A 30 4.19 -38.13 -9.09
C ASN A 30 4.02 -39.56 -9.59
N THR A 31 2.84 -40.16 -9.42
CA THR A 31 2.55 -41.51 -9.92
C THR A 31 2.41 -41.53 -11.45
N ILE A 32 1.70 -40.58 -12.05
CA ILE A 32 1.58 -40.47 -13.52
C ILE A 32 2.95 -40.25 -14.19
N HIS A 33 3.86 -39.54 -13.51
CA HIS A 33 5.18 -39.20 -14.04
C HIS A 33 6.32 -39.97 -13.36
N ALA A 34 6.02 -41.06 -12.65
CA ALA A 34 7.00 -41.82 -11.87
C ALA A 34 8.16 -42.30 -12.73
N ASP A 35 7.89 -42.84 -13.91
CA ASP A 35 8.91 -43.33 -14.83
C ASP A 35 9.86 -42.21 -15.29
N LYS A 36 9.32 -41.03 -15.60
CA LYS A 36 10.12 -39.85 -15.97
C LYS A 36 10.97 -39.36 -14.81
N LEU A 37 10.43 -39.38 -13.59
CA LEU A 37 11.15 -39.01 -12.38
C LEU A 37 12.26 -40.01 -12.06
N ASN A 38 12.01 -41.31 -12.22
CA ASN A 38 13.01 -42.36 -12.05
C ASN A 38 14.13 -42.22 -13.08
N LEU A 39 13.78 -42.05 -14.37
CA LEU A 39 14.74 -41.79 -15.44
C LEU A 39 15.49 -40.47 -15.25
N ALA A 40 14.89 -39.49 -14.55
CA ALA A 40 15.54 -38.24 -14.20
C ALA A 40 16.48 -38.33 -13.00
N ALA A 41 16.13 -39.15 -12.02
CA ALA A 41 16.92 -39.40 -10.82
C ALA A 41 18.11 -40.33 -11.12
N THR A 42 17.93 -41.30 -12.02
CA THR A 42 19.02 -42.11 -12.53
C THR A 42 19.82 -41.29 -13.54
N LEU A 43 21.13 -41.21 -13.36
CA LEU A 43 22.04 -40.57 -14.33
C LEU A 43 22.15 -41.35 -15.67
N GLN A 44 21.34 -42.41 -15.84
CA GLN A 44 21.27 -43.31 -16.99
C GLN A 44 20.43 -42.73 -18.14
N ARG A 45 20.59 -41.43 -18.43
CA ARG A 45 19.99 -40.84 -19.63
C ARG A 45 20.94 -41.09 -20.80
N GLU A 46 20.40 -41.53 -21.93
CA GLU A 46 21.17 -41.54 -23.17
C GLU A 46 21.63 -40.11 -23.47
N GLU A 47 22.93 -39.94 -23.72
CA GLU A 47 23.50 -38.67 -24.11
C GLU A 47 22.90 -38.27 -25.46
N LYS A 48 22.11 -37.20 -25.45
CA LYS A 48 21.43 -36.74 -26.67
C LYS A 48 22.34 -36.09 -27.70
N GLY A 49 23.62 -35.88 -27.36
CA GLY A 49 24.63 -35.35 -28.28
C GLY A 49 24.29 -33.97 -28.86
N TYR A 50 23.58 -33.11 -28.11
CA TYR A 50 23.20 -31.78 -28.58
C TYR A 50 24.44 -30.99 -29.00
N GLN A 51 24.40 -30.45 -30.21
CA GLN A 51 25.39 -29.49 -30.66
C GLN A 51 24.92 -28.08 -30.33
N ASP A 52 25.84 -27.11 -30.31
CA ASP A 52 25.50 -25.70 -30.06
C ASP A 52 24.45 -25.18 -31.06
N ILE A 53 24.44 -25.73 -32.27
CA ILE A 53 23.47 -25.43 -33.33
C ILE A 53 22.05 -25.86 -32.91
N ASP A 54 21.91 -27.01 -32.24
CA ASP A 54 20.61 -27.51 -31.79
C ASP A 54 20.07 -26.67 -30.63
N VAL A 55 20.94 -26.27 -29.71
CA VAL A 55 20.59 -25.41 -28.58
C VAL A 55 20.15 -24.04 -29.06
N THR A 56 20.91 -23.43 -29.98
CA THR A 56 20.56 -22.14 -30.58
C THR A 56 19.26 -22.22 -31.37
N LYS A 57 19.04 -23.29 -32.15
CA LYS A 57 17.78 -23.52 -32.87
C LYS A 57 16.59 -23.65 -31.91
N ALA A 58 16.71 -24.42 -30.84
CA ALA A 58 15.63 -24.58 -29.86
C ALA A 58 15.30 -23.26 -29.15
N ILE A 59 16.30 -22.45 -28.82
CA ILE A 59 16.10 -21.11 -28.23
C ILE A 59 15.37 -20.20 -29.22
N MET A 60 15.74 -20.22 -30.51
CA MET A 60 15.05 -19.45 -31.53
C MET A 60 13.59 -19.90 -31.68
N GLU A 61 13.34 -21.21 -31.78
CA GLU A 61 11.98 -21.78 -31.88
C GLU A 61 11.10 -21.40 -30.69
N LEU A 62 11.65 -21.40 -29.47
CA LEU A 62 10.94 -20.96 -28.26
C LEU A 62 10.63 -19.46 -28.25
N GLY A 63 11.46 -18.62 -28.89
CA GLY A 63 11.23 -17.17 -28.99
C GLY A 63 10.24 -16.76 -30.09
N MET A 64 10.04 -17.59 -31.12
CA MET A 64 9.14 -17.27 -32.25
C MET A 64 7.68 -16.99 -31.83
N PRO A 65 7.05 -17.74 -30.90
CA PRO A 65 5.73 -17.42 -30.39
C PRO A 65 5.61 -16.03 -29.75
N GLU A 66 6.65 -15.55 -29.06
CA GLU A 66 6.63 -14.23 -28.45
C GLU A 66 6.74 -13.13 -29.50
N VAL A 67 7.66 -13.29 -30.46
CA VAL A 67 7.83 -12.35 -31.58
C VAL A 67 6.56 -12.26 -32.43
N THR A 68 5.92 -13.40 -32.73
CA THR A 68 4.66 -13.43 -33.49
C THR A 68 3.53 -12.74 -32.72
N ARG A 69 3.39 -12.98 -31.42
CA ARG A 69 2.43 -12.27 -30.57
C ARG A 69 2.71 -10.77 -30.52
N GLY A 70 3.97 -10.37 -30.42
CA GLY A 70 4.41 -8.97 -30.49
C GLY A 70 3.99 -8.32 -31.81
N ASN A 71 4.29 -8.96 -32.94
CA ASN A 71 3.92 -8.47 -34.27
C ASN A 71 2.40 -8.33 -34.45
N ILE A 72 1.60 -9.27 -33.94
CA ILE A 72 0.13 -9.20 -33.99
C ILE A 72 -0.37 -8.00 -33.18
N ASN A 73 0.14 -7.82 -31.96
CA ASN A 73 -0.21 -6.70 -31.10
C ASN A 73 0.20 -5.36 -31.72
N ASP A 74 1.40 -5.28 -32.28
CA ASP A 74 1.91 -4.09 -32.96
C ASP A 74 1.07 -3.73 -34.19
N ALA A 75 0.74 -4.73 -35.03
CA ALA A 75 -0.13 -4.53 -36.18
C ALA A 75 -1.52 -4.01 -35.77
N ARG A 76 -2.05 -4.51 -34.64
CA ARG A 76 -3.29 -4.00 -34.06
C ARG A 76 -3.13 -2.57 -33.55
N ASN A 77 -2.09 -2.30 -32.78
CA ASN A 77 -1.84 -0.99 -32.16
C ASN A 77 -1.59 0.10 -33.20
N ARG A 78 -0.89 -0.19 -34.30
CA ARG A 78 -0.67 0.74 -35.42
C ARG A 78 -1.98 1.18 -36.10
N ARG A 79 -3.03 0.36 -36.03
CA ARG A 79 -4.37 0.68 -36.57
C ARG A 79 -5.24 1.44 -35.57
N LEU A 80 -4.90 1.41 -34.29
CA LEU A 80 -5.60 2.19 -33.27
C LEU A 80 -5.19 3.65 -33.40
N LYS A 81 -6.17 4.54 -33.55
CA LYS A 81 -5.94 5.98 -33.44
C LYS A 81 -5.85 6.32 -31.95
N HIS A 82 -4.84 7.11 -31.57
CA HIS A 82 -4.76 7.64 -30.22
C HIS A 82 -6.02 8.47 -29.94
N ILE A 83 -6.62 8.30 -28.76
CA ILE A 83 -7.76 9.12 -28.35
C ILE A 83 -7.20 10.50 -27.97
N LEU A 84 -7.43 11.50 -28.82
CA LEU A 84 -6.92 12.87 -28.62
C LEU A 84 -7.85 13.74 -27.78
N ASP A 85 -9.04 13.25 -27.44
CA ASP A 85 -10.11 14.08 -26.90
C ASP A 85 -9.89 14.54 -25.46
N CYS A 86 -8.92 14.02 -24.71
CA CYS A 86 -8.64 14.30 -23.29
C CYS A 86 -9.85 14.20 -22.32
N LYS A 87 -11.07 14.01 -22.83
CA LYS A 87 -12.35 13.94 -22.11
C LYS A 87 -12.74 12.50 -21.80
N HIS A 88 -12.38 11.57 -22.68
CA HIS A 88 -12.67 10.15 -22.52
C HIS A 88 -11.37 9.37 -22.58
N VAL A 89 -10.86 8.96 -21.43
CA VAL A 89 -9.75 8.02 -21.34
C VAL A 89 -10.34 6.68 -20.88
N PRO A 90 -10.25 5.63 -21.70
CA PRO A 90 -10.85 4.34 -21.37
C PRO A 90 -10.24 3.80 -20.07
N GLY A 91 -11.10 3.36 -19.15
CA GLY A 91 -10.69 2.81 -17.86
C GLY A 91 -10.61 3.83 -16.71
N ILE A 92 -10.81 5.13 -16.95
CA ILE A 92 -10.93 6.12 -15.85
C ILE A 92 -12.15 5.85 -14.98
N ASP A 93 -13.28 5.48 -15.57
CA ASP A 93 -14.53 5.22 -14.84
C ASP A 93 -14.37 4.12 -13.79
N SER A 94 -13.52 3.12 -14.08
CA SER A 94 -13.14 2.06 -13.15
C SER A 94 -12.05 2.44 -12.15
N LEU A 95 -11.31 3.53 -12.40
CA LEU A 95 -10.14 3.93 -11.60
C LEU A 95 -10.54 4.56 -10.27
N LYS A 96 -11.72 5.19 -10.17
CA LYS A 96 -12.22 5.79 -8.93
C LYS A 96 -12.86 4.78 -7.98
N LYS A 97 -13.35 3.65 -8.49
CA LYS A 97 -14.10 2.67 -7.71
C LYS A 97 -13.19 1.99 -6.68
N GLY A 98 -13.49 2.15 -5.38
CA GLY A 98 -12.67 1.63 -4.29
C GLY A 98 -11.57 2.58 -3.81
N HIS A 99 -11.45 3.77 -4.41
CA HIS A 99 -10.48 4.80 -4.01
C HIS A 99 -11.14 6.13 -3.64
N SER A 100 -12.47 6.20 -3.61
CA SER A 100 -13.18 7.39 -3.15
C SER A 100 -13.07 7.55 -1.62
N ILE A 101 -13.20 8.78 -1.11
CA ILE A 101 -13.17 9.08 0.33
C ILE A 101 -14.20 8.24 1.11
N VAL A 102 -15.36 7.96 0.50
CA VAL A 102 -16.44 7.17 1.08
C VAL A 102 -16.07 5.69 1.10
N ASP A 103 -15.51 5.16 0.00
CA ASP A 103 -15.09 3.75 -0.09
C ASP A 103 -13.96 3.41 0.89
N VAL A 104 -13.08 4.38 1.18
CA VAL A 104 -11.98 4.24 2.15
C VAL A 104 -12.46 4.50 3.60
N GLU A 105 -13.76 4.71 3.81
CA GLU A 105 -14.36 4.95 5.13
C GLU A 105 -13.77 6.17 5.87
N LEU A 106 -13.25 7.16 5.12
CA LEU A 106 -12.66 8.37 5.69
C LEU A 106 -13.73 9.43 5.99
N GLY A 107 -14.85 9.42 5.28
CA GLY A 107 -15.93 10.39 5.46
C GLY A 107 -17.30 9.80 5.14
N ASN A 108 -18.32 10.27 5.87
CA ASN A 108 -19.70 9.89 5.62
C ASN A 108 -20.41 10.95 4.76
N PRO A 109 -21.19 10.55 3.75
CA PRO A 109 -22.04 11.48 3.00
C PRO A 109 -23.07 12.23 3.83
N LYS A 110 -23.42 11.70 5.02
CA LYS A 110 -24.32 12.37 5.97
C LYS A 110 -23.68 13.60 6.62
N ASP A 111 -22.38 13.53 6.91
CA ASP A 111 -21.64 14.59 7.59
C ASP A 111 -21.16 15.65 6.58
N ASP A 112 -20.76 15.22 5.38
CA ASP A 112 -20.41 16.11 4.27
C ASP A 112 -21.21 15.75 3.01
N PRO A 113 -22.21 16.58 2.61
CA PRO A 113 -23.00 16.33 1.42
C PRO A 113 -22.17 16.39 0.13
N LYS A 114 -20.96 16.98 0.16
CA LYS A 114 -20.07 17.02 -1.02
C LYS A 114 -19.53 15.64 -1.40
N LEU A 115 -19.56 14.68 -0.49
CA LEU A 115 -19.11 13.30 -0.74
C LEU A 115 -20.17 12.45 -1.44
N ALA A 116 -21.44 12.87 -1.43
CA ALA A 116 -22.53 12.18 -2.13
C ALA A 116 -22.50 12.48 -3.64
N ARG A 117 -21.45 12.01 -4.33
CA ARG A 117 -21.24 12.24 -5.77
C ARG A 117 -21.65 11.01 -6.57
N SER A 118 -22.08 11.23 -7.82
CA SER A 118 -22.25 10.15 -8.78
C SER A 118 -20.90 9.66 -9.30
N ASP A 119 -20.77 8.36 -9.61
CA ASP A 119 -19.54 7.76 -10.16
C ASP A 119 -19.02 8.44 -11.43
N THR A 120 -19.90 9.06 -12.22
CA THR A 120 -19.57 9.78 -13.46
C THR A 120 -18.92 11.15 -13.21
N ASP A 121 -18.96 11.67 -11.97
CA ASP A 121 -18.39 12.99 -11.68
C ASP A 121 -16.86 12.94 -11.63
N LEU A 122 -16.22 13.70 -12.52
CA LEU A 122 -14.77 13.83 -12.63
C LEU A 122 -14.20 15.00 -11.80
N SER A 123 -15.04 15.69 -11.03
CA SER A 123 -14.58 16.75 -10.14
C SER A 123 -13.55 16.23 -9.11
N ILE A 124 -12.66 17.11 -8.70
CA ILE A 124 -11.61 16.80 -7.71
C ILE A 124 -12.27 16.61 -6.35
N ASP A 125 -11.78 15.63 -5.59
CA ASP A 125 -12.26 15.35 -4.24
C ASP A 125 -11.98 16.51 -3.29
N PRO A 126 -12.88 16.78 -2.32
CA PRO A 126 -12.68 17.86 -1.37
C PRO A 126 -11.49 17.56 -0.49
N VAL A 127 -10.53 18.49 -0.43
CA VAL A 127 -9.34 18.37 0.43
C VAL A 127 -9.69 18.51 1.92
N MET A 128 -10.69 19.35 2.22
CA MET A 128 -11.07 19.76 3.57
C MET A 128 -12.48 19.29 3.94
N ARG A 129 -12.66 18.91 5.21
CA ARG A 129 -13.97 18.69 5.83
C ARG A 129 -14.75 20.01 5.96
N PRO A 130 -16.10 19.94 6.02
CA PRO A 130 -16.94 21.12 6.18
C PRO A 130 -16.63 21.85 7.50
N VAL A 131 -16.75 23.17 7.45
CA VAL A 131 -16.51 24.03 8.62
C VAL A 131 -17.81 24.16 9.39
N ASP A 132 -17.72 24.03 10.72
CA ASP A 132 -18.82 24.34 11.63
C ASP A 132 -19.41 25.74 11.34
N PRO A 133 -20.74 25.87 11.14
CA PRO A 133 -21.38 27.15 10.86
C PRO A 133 -21.05 28.25 11.86
N GLU A 134 -20.84 27.92 13.14
CA GLU A 134 -20.47 28.94 14.14
C GLU A 134 -19.09 29.53 13.88
N GLN A 135 -18.11 28.68 13.57
CA GLN A 135 -16.77 29.11 13.21
C GLN A 135 -16.76 29.85 11.87
N ARG A 136 -17.59 29.44 10.93
CA ARG A 136 -17.74 30.12 9.63
C ARG A 136 -18.21 31.57 9.79
N LYS A 137 -19.09 31.86 10.75
CA LYS A 137 -19.51 33.24 11.07
C LYS A 137 -18.36 34.12 11.55
N ILE A 138 -17.33 33.55 12.18
CA ILE A 138 -16.16 34.30 12.69
C ILE A 138 -15.33 34.89 11.54
N ILE A 139 -15.22 34.15 10.44
CA ILE A 139 -14.43 34.56 9.25
C ILE A 139 -14.88 35.93 8.74
N TYR A 140 -16.19 36.16 8.74
CA TYR A 140 -16.81 37.36 8.16
C TYR A 140 -16.88 38.53 9.16
N LYS A 141 -16.33 38.40 10.37
CA LYS A 141 -16.23 39.53 11.31
C LYS A 141 -15.15 40.50 10.84
N GLY A 142 -15.55 41.76 10.62
CA GLY A 142 -14.66 42.85 10.21
C GLY A 142 -13.67 43.27 11.31
N ARG A 143 -12.82 44.25 10.97
CA ARG A 143 -11.96 44.94 11.96
C ARG A 143 -12.85 45.70 12.96
N PRO A 144 -12.50 45.77 14.26
CA PRO A 144 -11.21 45.47 14.87
C PRO A 144 -11.01 44.01 15.34
N TYR A 145 -12.00 43.13 15.16
CA TYR A 145 -11.99 41.77 15.74
C TYR A 145 -11.09 40.74 15.02
N PHE A 146 -10.39 41.13 13.96
CA PHE A 146 -9.50 40.27 13.16
C PHE A 146 -10.10 38.87 12.87
N GLY A 147 -11.33 38.83 12.34
CA GLY A 147 -12.12 37.60 12.19
C GLY A 147 -11.38 36.44 11.53
N ARG A 148 -10.57 36.71 10.49
CA ARG A 148 -9.75 35.70 9.81
C ARG A 148 -8.68 35.08 10.70
N GLU A 149 -7.96 35.90 11.47
CA GLU A 149 -6.90 35.41 12.35
C GLU A 149 -7.48 34.62 13.51
N VAL A 150 -8.54 35.16 14.12
CA VAL A 150 -9.28 34.47 15.20
C VAL A 150 -9.85 33.15 14.69
N TYR A 151 -10.37 33.12 13.46
CA TYR A 151 -10.86 31.90 12.83
C TYR A 151 -9.73 30.86 12.65
N LEU A 152 -8.59 31.25 12.07
CA LEU A 152 -7.47 30.33 11.86
C LEU A 152 -6.95 29.79 13.20
N ASN A 153 -6.81 30.65 14.20
CA ASN A 153 -6.39 30.25 15.54
C ASN A 153 -7.39 29.27 16.17
N LYS A 154 -8.70 29.57 16.11
CA LYS A 154 -9.74 28.68 16.64
C LYS A 154 -9.77 27.35 15.89
N ARG A 155 -9.76 27.37 14.56
CA ARG A 155 -9.79 26.16 13.75
C ARG A 155 -8.55 25.30 13.95
N CYS A 156 -7.36 25.90 14.02
CA CYS A 156 -6.12 25.14 14.21
C CYS A 156 -5.93 24.63 15.64
N LYS A 157 -6.40 25.35 16.67
CA LYS A 157 -6.21 24.96 18.08
C LYS A 157 -7.35 24.10 18.63
N ALA A 158 -8.60 24.35 18.22
CA ALA A 158 -9.76 23.67 18.79
C ALA A 158 -10.08 22.34 18.11
N GLN A 159 -9.69 22.15 16.84
CA GLN A 159 -9.98 20.94 16.08
C GLN A 159 -8.72 20.15 15.79
N LEU A 160 -8.81 18.83 15.99
CA LEU A 160 -7.77 17.90 15.59
C LEU A 160 -7.60 17.96 14.05
N PRO A 161 -6.42 17.63 13.52
CA PRO A 161 -6.21 17.53 12.08
C PRO A 161 -7.24 16.61 11.39
N GLU A 162 -7.56 15.47 12.01
CA GLU A 162 -8.56 14.49 11.58
C GLU A 162 -9.93 15.10 11.26
N ASP A 163 -10.35 16.08 12.06
CA ASP A 163 -11.66 16.73 11.94
C ASP A 163 -11.63 17.87 10.89
N ARG A 164 -10.44 18.19 10.35
CA ARG A 164 -10.25 19.27 9.37
C ARG A 164 -10.04 18.78 7.94
N TYR A 165 -9.27 17.72 7.72
CA TYR A 165 -9.01 17.19 6.39
C TYR A 165 -9.40 15.71 6.31
N TYR A 166 -9.46 15.18 5.09
CA TYR A 166 -9.67 13.73 4.87
C TYR A 166 -8.33 12.98 4.80
N PHE A 167 -7.30 13.61 4.22
CA PHE A 167 -5.98 13.04 4.01
C PHE A 167 -4.88 13.84 4.70
N ALA A 168 -3.70 13.22 4.84
CA ALA A 168 -2.53 13.85 5.43
C ALA A 168 -1.87 14.85 4.45
N GLU A 169 -2.50 16.01 4.27
CA GLU A 169 -2.07 17.00 3.25
C GLU A 169 -0.81 17.79 3.61
N THR A 170 -0.47 17.95 4.89
CA THR A 170 0.69 18.75 5.29
C THR A 170 1.81 17.91 5.89
N SER A 171 3.05 18.28 5.58
CA SER A 171 4.27 17.62 6.06
C SER A 171 4.41 17.58 7.57
N SER A 172 3.77 18.53 8.28
CA SER A 172 3.73 18.54 9.75
C SER A 172 2.96 17.38 10.38
N TRP A 173 2.24 16.57 9.57
CA TRP A 173 1.39 15.47 10.06
C TRP A 173 1.95 14.07 9.79
N MET A 174 3.20 13.96 9.32
CA MET A 174 3.89 12.68 9.16
C MET A 174 3.91 11.85 10.45
N TYR A 175 3.78 12.49 11.62
CA TYR A 175 3.84 11.84 12.93
C TYR A 175 2.47 11.64 13.63
N GLY A 176 1.33 11.95 13.00
CA GLY A 176 0.05 11.83 13.72
C GLY A 176 -1.21 12.38 13.06
N TRP A 177 -1.47 12.02 11.79
CA TRP A 177 -2.69 12.43 11.08
C TRP A 177 -3.98 11.77 11.64
N ARG A 178 -3.93 10.51 12.09
CA ARG A 178 -5.03 9.75 12.73
C ARG A 178 -4.59 9.13 14.06
N LEU A 179 -4.40 9.98 15.06
CA LEU A 179 -3.98 9.57 16.40
C LEU A 179 -5.05 8.72 17.11
N LYS A 180 -6.34 8.95 16.83
CA LYS A 180 -7.43 8.15 17.43
C LYS A 180 -7.39 6.68 17.00
N ASP A 181 -6.99 6.42 15.75
CA ASP A 181 -6.92 5.08 15.18
C ASP A 181 -5.61 4.37 15.53
N SER A 182 -4.59 5.13 15.94
CA SER A 182 -3.31 4.56 16.35
C SER A 182 -3.46 3.76 17.66
N SER A 183 -2.81 2.59 17.71
CA SER A 183 -2.74 1.79 18.95
C SER A 183 -2.00 2.54 20.07
N LEU A 184 -1.17 3.51 19.69
CA LEU A 184 -0.50 4.47 20.55
C LEU A 184 -1.50 5.53 21.03
N LYS A 185 -2.49 5.11 21.82
CA LYS A 185 -3.36 6.06 22.51
C LYS A 185 -2.47 6.92 23.40
N THR A 186 -2.52 8.24 23.22
CA THR A 186 -1.93 9.23 24.14
C THR A 186 -2.71 9.24 25.47
N THR A 187 -2.98 8.08 26.06
CA THR A 187 -3.26 8.02 27.48
C THR A 187 -1.94 8.33 28.16
N GLY A 188 -1.80 9.58 28.58
CA GLY A 188 -0.78 9.92 29.57
C GLY A 188 -0.87 8.89 30.71
N PRO A 189 0.26 8.45 31.27
CA PRO A 189 0.27 7.47 32.34
C PRO A 189 -0.70 7.87 33.45
N GLN A 190 -1.56 6.94 33.87
CA GLN A 190 -2.62 7.17 34.87
C GLN A 190 -2.09 7.77 36.19
N HIS A 191 -0.81 7.58 36.48
CA HIS A 191 -0.17 8.06 37.69
C HIS A 191 1.13 8.79 37.38
N GLY A 192 1.39 9.91 38.06
CA GLY A 192 2.55 10.78 37.83
C GLY A 192 3.92 10.10 37.99
N ARG A 193 4.00 8.98 38.74
CA ARG A 193 5.25 8.20 38.85
C ARG A 193 5.58 7.46 37.55
N VAL A 194 4.58 6.92 36.86
CA VAL A 194 4.77 6.23 35.57
C VAL A 194 5.11 7.23 34.47
N TRP A 195 4.68 8.49 34.59
CA TRP A 195 5.07 9.58 33.68
C TRP A 195 6.57 9.85 33.65
N ARG A 196 7.21 9.88 34.83
CA ARG A 196 8.65 10.13 34.92
C ARG A 196 9.46 8.98 34.29
N LEU A 197 9.06 7.74 34.57
CA LEU A 197 9.67 6.53 33.97
C LEU A 197 9.50 6.48 32.45
N ALA A 198 8.29 6.72 31.93
CA ALA A 198 8.04 6.72 30.49
C ALA A 198 8.86 7.79 29.75
N ARG A 199 9.05 8.96 30.38
CA ARG A 199 9.85 10.05 29.83
C ARG A 199 11.34 9.70 29.80
N GLU A 200 11.86 9.12 30.87
CA GLU A 200 13.26 8.67 30.96
C GLU A 200 13.58 7.57 29.93
N VAL A 201 12.65 6.64 29.68
CA VAL A 201 12.81 5.58 28.68
C VAL A 201 12.63 6.10 27.24
N SER A 202 11.86 7.16 27.01
CA SER A 202 11.62 7.72 25.67
C SER A 202 12.76 8.61 25.13
N HIS A 203 13.75 8.98 25.96
CA HIS A 203 14.91 9.77 25.55
C HIS A 203 16.17 8.95 25.30
N SER A 204 16.15 7.65 25.60
CA SER A 204 17.07 6.73 24.94
C SER A 204 16.53 6.49 23.53
N GLY A 205 17.20 7.04 22.52
CA GLY A 205 17.14 6.44 21.18
C GLY A 205 17.55 4.95 21.24
N PRO A 206 17.54 4.21 20.12
CA PRO A 206 18.16 2.89 20.10
C PRO A 206 19.53 2.99 20.78
N ALA A 207 19.77 2.12 21.78
CA ALA A 207 21.01 2.13 22.54
C ALA A 207 22.18 2.21 21.54
N PRO A 208 23.21 3.05 21.79
CA PRO A 208 24.33 3.15 20.86
C PRO A 208 24.83 1.75 20.57
N ASP A 209 24.99 1.43 19.27
CA ASP A 209 25.36 0.09 18.86
C ASP A 209 26.60 -0.36 19.66
N PRO A 210 26.63 -1.62 20.13
CA PRO A 210 27.79 -2.16 20.82
C PRO A 210 29.08 -1.85 20.05
N ILE A 211 30.20 -1.67 20.76
CA ILE A 211 31.48 -1.22 20.20
C ILE A 211 31.89 -1.99 18.92
N HIS A 212 31.53 -3.27 18.82
CA HIS A 212 31.84 -4.14 17.68
C HIS A 212 31.02 -3.89 16.40
N TYR A 213 29.94 -3.11 16.46
CA TYR A 213 29.15 -2.69 15.29
C TYR A 213 29.47 -1.27 14.82
N GLN A 214 30.30 -0.53 15.57
CA GLN A 214 30.72 0.81 15.17
C GLN A 214 31.78 0.71 14.07
N ILE A 215 31.56 1.43 12.97
CA ILE A 215 32.58 1.55 11.90
C ILE A 215 33.82 2.20 12.53
N PRO A 216 35.04 1.64 12.34
CA PRO A 216 36.25 2.26 12.86
C PRO A 216 36.34 3.69 12.33
N ARG A 217 36.55 4.66 13.22
CA ARG A 217 36.72 6.05 12.83
C ARG A 217 37.89 6.11 11.86
N LYS A 218 37.65 6.66 10.66
CA LYS A 218 38.72 7.06 9.75
C LYS A 218 39.40 8.26 10.38
N ASP A 219 40.38 8.01 11.23
CA ASP A 219 41.27 9.06 11.68
C ASP A 219 41.98 9.59 10.43
N ALA A 220 41.91 10.91 10.22
CA ALA A 220 42.71 11.56 9.19
C ALA A 220 44.18 11.48 9.64
N GLY A 221 44.82 10.36 9.32
CA GLY A 221 46.22 10.13 9.61
C GLY A 221 47.05 11.28 9.05
N LYS A 222 47.85 11.92 9.91
CA LYS A 222 49.09 12.54 9.46
C LYS A 222 49.95 11.40 8.91
N CYS A 223 50.18 11.40 7.60
CA CYS A 223 51.26 10.62 7.03
C CYS A 223 52.58 11.18 7.60
N THR A 224 53.24 10.40 8.45
CA THR A 224 54.68 10.55 8.74
C THR A 224 55.42 9.45 8.02
#